data_AF-A0A939GTZ0-F1
#
_entry.id   AF-A0A939GTZ0-F1
#
_cell.length_a   1.000
_cell.length_b   1.000
_cell.length_c   1.000
_cell.angle_alpha   90.00
_cell.angle_beta   90.00
_cell.angle_gamma   90.00
#
_symmetry.space_group_name_H-M   'P 1'
#
loop_
_entity.id
_entity.type
_entity.pdbx_description
1 polymer ?
#
loop_
_entity_poly.entity_id
_entity_poly.type
_entity_poly.pdbx_seq_one_letter_code
_entity_poly.pdbx_strand_id
1 'polypeptide(L)'
;MNNFTLSGNIVDVLHRRIFPGTIYIQDGRIQTIVQDQGQYSQYILPGFIDAHVHIESSMLVPTEFARLATVHGTVATVSDPHEIANVLGLEGIRFMVNNALQTTLKIAFGFPACVPATELETAVALGHDVMNILQIACVNPVKHYNLDVGLLQIGDSADLIVVDNLQDFTVLATYCQGILTAKTGSTLLPFVPVKPINKFITTSKTPGDFAITAKGATVRVITVTDGQLITGEKCVPAHIENGEVIADLNADILKITVVNRYQDTPPTVALVQNFGLKRGAIASSVAHDSHNIVAVGTTDTEICAAVNALIHCQGGIAVAEDNVVHVLPLPVAGLMSGGDGYEVAKQYAELDNWAKRLGSKLTAPFMTLSFMALLVIPDLKLSDRGLFSGQKFRFVSLWID
;
A
#
# COMPACT_ATOMS: atom_id res chain seq x y z
N MET A 1 -30.74 -15.83 5.80
CA MET A 1 -30.60 -14.78 6.83
C MET A 1 -30.25 -15.49 8.13
N ASN A 2 -29.22 -15.02 8.82
CA ASN A 2 -28.61 -15.75 9.93
C ASN A 2 -29.20 -15.30 11.27
N ASN A 3 -29.76 -16.24 12.02
CA ASN A 3 -30.26 -16.03 13.37
C ASN A 3 -29.32 -16.75 14.33
N PHE A 4 -28.69 -16.02 15.25
CA PHE A 4 -27.73 -16.56 16.21
C PHE A 4 -27.58 -15.67 17.43
N THR A 5 -26.92 -16.19 18.46
CA THR A 5 -26.65 -15.46 19.70
C THR A 5 -25.16 -15.48 20.01
N LEU A 6 -24.66 -14.41 20.61
CA LEU A 6 -23.28 -14.30 21.10
C LEU A 6 -23.29 -13.88 22.56
N SER A 7 -22.54 -14.57 23.41
CA SER A 7 -22.39 -14.23 24.84
C SER A 7 -20.95 -13.87 25.14
N GLY A 8 -20.73 -12.81 25.92
CA GLY A 8 -19.39 -12.29 26.21
C GLY A 8 -19.44 -11.05 27.10
N ASN A 9 -18.27 -10.46 27.36
CA ASN A 9 -18.18 -9.13 27.97
C ASN A 9 -18.49 -8.08 26.90
N ILE A 10 -19.68 -7.49 26.94
CA ILE A 10 -20.15 -6.50 25.97
C ILE A 10 -19.50 -5.16 26.26
N VAL A 11 -18.81 -4.62 25.27
CA VAL A 11 -18.15 -3.31 25.31
C VAL A 11 -19.07 -2.26 24.70
N ASP A 12 -19.79 -1.56 25.55
CA ASP A 12 -20.69 -0.48 25.18
C ASP A 12 -19.92 0.84 25.15
N VAL A 13 -19.32 1.12 23.98
CA VAL A 13 -18.45 2.28 23.76
C VAL A 13 -19.22 3.60 23.95
N LEU A 14 -20.49 3.65 23.51
CA LEU A 14 -21.32 4.86 23.59
C LEU A 14 -21.65 5.25 25.04
N HIS A 15 -21.94 4.27 25.89
CA HIS A 15 -22.22 4.51 27.32
C HIS A 15 -20.99 4.30 28.22
N ARG A 16 -19.81 4.05 27.62
CA ARG A 16 -18.52 3.85 28.30
C ARG A 16 -18.57 2.83 29.44
N ARG A 17 -19.13 1.65 29.16
CA ARG A 17 -19.22 0.56 30.16
C ARG A 17 -18.94 -0.81 29.55
N ILE A 18 -18.56 -1.76 30.40
CA ILE A 18 -18.36 -3.17 30.04
C ILE A 18 -19.21 -4.01 30.98
N PHE A 19 -19.99 -4.94 30.43
CA PHE A 19 -20.84 -5.83 31.24
C PHE A 19 -21.00 -7.21 30.58
N PRO A 20 -21.13 -8.30 31.36
CA PRO A 20 -21.44 -9.61 30.81
C PRO A 20 -22.87 -9.64 30.26
N GLY A 21 -23.05 -10.24 29.08
CA GLY A 21 -24.36 -10.32 28.46
C GLY A 21 -24.40 -11.18 27.21
N THR A 22 -25.61 -11.27 26.65
CA THR A 22 -25.91 -12.00 25.42
C THR A 22 -26.59 -11.09 24.40
N ILE A 23 -26.08 -11.09 23.17
CA ILE A 23 -26.62 -10.37 22.01
C ILE A 23 -27.41 -11.37 21.15
N TYR A 24 -28.65 -11.00 20.81
CA TYR A 24 -29.53 -11.76 19.93
C TYR A 24 -29.56 -11.10 18.55
N ILE A 25 -29.09 -11.81 17.53
CA ILE A 25 -29.05 -11.35 16.15
C ILE A 25 -30.11 -12.09 15.34
N GLN A 26 -30.92 -11.32 14.62
CA GLN A 26 -31.92 -11.83 13.68
C GLN A 26 -31.87 -11.00 12.41
N ASP A 27 -31.87 -11.66 11.26
CA ASP A 27 -31.91 -11.01 9.95
C ASP A 27 -30.78 -9.96 9.75
N GLY A 28 -29.58 -10.28 10.27
CA GLY A 28 -28.41 -9.43 10.16
C GLY A 28 -28.43 -8.19 11.05
N ARG A 29 -29.38 -8.09 11.98
CA ARG A 29 -29.54 -6.96 12.91
C ARG A 29 -29.56 -7.40 14.36
N ILE A 30 -29.10 -6.53 15.24
CA ILE A 30 -29.17 -6.72 16.69
C ILE A 30 -30.60 -6.47 17.14
N GLN A 31 -31.28 -7.52 17.59
CA GLN A 31 -32.66 -7.42 18.08
C GLN A 31 -32.69 -7.02 19.55
N THR A 32 -31.88 -7.67 20.37
CA THR A 32 -31.86 -7.46 21.82
C THR A 32 -30.47 -7.68 22.37
N ILE A 33 -30.11 -6.92 23.40
CA ILE A 33 -28.93 -7.15 24.23
C ILE A 33 -29.41 -7.35 25.67
N VAL A 34 -29.08 -8.50 26.27
CA VAL A 34 -29.50 -8.85 27.63
C VAL A 34 -28.26 -8.95 28.51
N GLN A 35 -28.18 -8.09 29.53
CA GLN A 35 -27.14 -8.20 30.55
C GLN A 35 -27.43 -9.41 31.45
N ASP A 36 -26.40 -10.17 31.79
CA ASP A 36 -26.48 -11.33 32.68
C ASP A 36 -25.43 -11.26 33.80
N GLN A 37 -25.23 -12.36 34.53
CA GLN A 37 -24.24 -12.51 35.61
C GLN A 37 -23.18 -13.56 35.23
N GLY A 38 -23.01 -13.83 33.94
CA GLY A 38 -22.05 -14.78 33.42
C GLY A 38 -20.60 -14.32 33.63
N GLN A 39 -19.69 -15.28 33.62
CA GLN A 39 -18.25 -15.04 33.54
C GLN A 39 -17.76 -15.45 32.16
N TYR A 40 -17.32 -14.47 31.38
CA TYR A 40 -16.83 -14.69 30.03
C TYR A 40 -15.35 -14.31 29.95
N SER A 41 -14.59 -15.07 29.19
CA SER A 41 -13.19 -14.74 28.88
C SER A 41 -13.07 -13.78 27.69
N GLN A 42 -14.05 -13.77 26.79
CA GLN A 42 -14.03 -12.99 25.55
C GLN A 42 -14.81 -11.68 25.66
N TYR A 43 -14.50 -10.73 24.78
CA TYR A 43 -15.17 -9.43 24.66
C TYR A 43 -15.88 -9.31 23.32
N ILE A 44 -17.03 -8.63 23.32
CA ILE A 44 -17.80 -8.31 22.11
C ILE A 44 -17.89 -6.80 21.99
N LEU A 45 -17.44 -6.24 20.88
CA LEU A 45 -17.39 -4.80 20.64
C LEU A 45 -17.85 -4.46 19.20
N PRO A 46 -18.18 -3.19 18.90
CA PRO A 46 -18.37 -2.75 17.51
C PRO A 46 -17.12 -3.07 16.68
N GLY A 47 -17.30 -3.36 15.39
CA GLY A 47 -16.16 -3.60 14.50
C GLY A 47 -15.33 -2.34 14.28
N PHE A 48 -14.06 -2.51 13.89
CA PHE A 48 -13.17 -1.40 13.60
C PHE A 48 -13.50 -0.75 12.25
N ILE A 49 -13.31 0.57 12.17
CA ILE A 49 -13.51 1.34 10.95
C ILE A 49 -12.22 2.09 10.62
N ASP A 50 -11.66 1.79 9.44
CA ASP A 50 -10.54 2.55 8.92
C ASP A 50 -11.05 3.84 8.27
N ALA A 51 -10.79 4.97 8.91
CA ALA A 51 -11.35 6.25 8.50
C ALA A 51 -10.61 6.90 7.30
N HIS A 52 -9.47 6.34 6.87
CA HIS A 52 -8.75 6.80 5.69
C HIS A 52 -7.71 5.75 5.24
N VAL A 53 -7.97 5.10 4.11
CA VAL A 53 -7.07 4.10 3.53
C VAL A 53 -6.97 4.20 2.01
N HIS A 54 -5.77 3.94 1.48
CA HIS A 54 -5.58 3.68 0.05
C HIS A 54 -5.47 2.17 -0.13
N ILE A 55 -6.54 1.54 -0.66
CA ILE A 55 -6.57 0.08 -0.82
C ILE A 55 -5.47 -0.36 -1.79
N GLU A 56 -5.15 0.48 -2.79
CA GLU A 56 -4.11 0.24 -3.77
C GLU A 56 -2.73 0.04 -3.14
N SER A 57 -2.43 0.69 -2.02
CA SER A 57 -1.16 0.53 -1.29
C SER A 57 -1.00 -0.87 -0.68
N SER A 58 -2.10 -1.60 -0.47
CA SER A 58 -2.05 -3.02 -0.09
C SER A 58 -1.70 -3.95 -1.25
N MET A 59 -1.66 -3.41 -2.49
CA MET A 59 -1.49 -4.16 -3.73
C MET A 59 -2.61 -5.18 -4.01
N LEU A 60 -3.76 -5.03 -3.35
CA LEU A 60 -4.93 -5.91 -3.50
C LEU A 60 -6.12 -5.13 -4.03
N VAL A 61 -6.95 -5.80 -4.83
CA VAL A 61 -8.29 -5.29 -5.17
C VAL A 61 -9.20 -5.25 -3.93
N PRO A 62 -10.24 -4.39 -3.89
CA PRO A 62 -11.14 -4.25 -2.73
C PRO A 62 -11.67 -5.56 -2.12
N THR A 63 -12.04 -6.56 -2.94
CA THR A 63 -12.54 -7.86 -2.44
C THR A 63 -11.46 -8.67 -1.72
N GLU A 64 -10.22 -8.67 -2.22
CA GLU A 64 -9.11 -9.36 -1.57
C GLU A 64 -8.58 -8.59 -0.36
N PHE A 65 -8.54 -7.25 -0.44
CA PHE A 65 -8.31 -6.41 0.72
C PHE A 65 -9.31 -6.73 1.83
N ALA A 66 -10.61 -6.85 1.51
CA ALA A 66 -11.64 -7.18 2.49
C ALA A 66 -11.46 -8.55 3.14
N ARG A 67 -11.00 -9.55 2.37
CA ARG A 67 -10.67 -10.89 2.89
C ARG A 67 -9.64 -10.80 4.01
N LEU A 68 -8.60 -9.99 3.85
CA LEU A 68 -7.54 -9.82 4.84
C LEU A 68 -7.96 -8.85 5.97
N ALA A 69 -8.58 -7.72 5.64
CA ALA A 69 -8.96 -6.69 6.62
C ALA A 69 -9.96 -7.22 7.65
N THR A 70 -10.92 -8.05 7.23
CA THR A 70 -11.91 -8.66 8.13
C THR A 70 -11.29 -9.64 9.13
N VAL A 71 -10.15 -10.26 8.82
CA VAL A 71 -9.40 -11.10 9.76
C VAL A 71 -8.92 -10.30 10.98
N HIS A 72 -8.67 -9.01 10.79
CA HIS A 72 -8.23 -8.09 11.84
C HIS A 72 -9.38 -7.25 12.42
N GLY A 73 -10.63 -7.63 12.17
CA GLY A 73 -11.80 -7.00 12.79
C GLY A 73 -12.27 -5.69 12.14
N THR A 74 -11.73 -5.35 10.98
CA THR A 74 -12.23 -4.22 10.19
C THR A 74 -13.57 -4.59 9.55
N VAL A 75 -14.59 -3.75 9.76
CA VAL A 75 -15.95 -3.94 9.21
C VAL A 75 -16.35 -2.86 8.21
N ALA A 76 -15.63 -1.73 8.22
CA ALA A 76 -15.80 -0.68 7.23
C ALA A 76 -14.50 0.10 6.97
N THR A 77 -14.39 0.71 5.80
CA THR A 77 -13.32 1.65 5.48
C THR A 77 -13.85 2.87 4.73
N VAL A 78 -13.13 3.98 4.84
CA VAL A 78 -13.25 5.15 3.96
C VAL A 78 -12.00 5.19 3.09
N SER A 79 -12.18 4.83 1.83
CA SER A 79 -11.09 4.64 0.88
C SER A 79 -10.98 5.80 -0.10
N ASP A 80 -9.75 6.24 -0.35
CA ASP A 80 -9.44 7.20 -1.40
C ASP A 80 -8.75 6.50 -2.59
N PRO A 81 -9.43 6.39 -3.75
CA PRO A 81 -8.93 5.65 -4.90
C PRO A 81 -8.08 6.52 -5.85
N HIS A 82 -7.33 7.50 -5.31
CA HIS A 82 -6.59 8.45 -6.15
C HIS A 82 -5.49 7.79 -6.97
N GLU A 83 -4.90 6.69 -6.48
CA GLU A 83 -3.81 5.99 -7.16
C GLU A 83 -4.33 5.41 -8.49
N ILE A 84 -5.41 4.61 -8.47
CA ILE A 84 -5.99 4.07 -9.69
C ILE A 84 -6.63 5.16 -10.56
N ALA A 85 -7.12 6.26 -9.96
CA ALA A 85 -7.64 7.41 -10.70
C ALA A 85 -6.54 8.11 -11.52
N ASN A 86 -5.31 8.22 -10.99
CA ASN A 86 -4.18 8.76 -11.75
C ASN A 86 -3.82 7.88 -12.96
N VAL A 87 -4.06 6.57 -12.89
CA VAL A 87 -3.76 5.63 -13.99
C VAL A 87 -4.87 5.60 -15.05
N LEU A 88 -6.12 5.41 -14.61
CA LEU A 88 -7.26 5.06 -15.46
C LEU A 88 -8.40 6.08 -15.40
N GLY A 89 -8.26 7.14 -14.60
CA GLY A 89 -9.31 8.13 -14.38
C GLY A 89 -10.60 7.50 -13.84
N LEU A 90 -11.73 7.90 -14.43
CA LEU A 90 -13.04 7.46 -14.00
C LEU A 90 -13.28 5.95 -14.18
N GLU A 91 -12.61 5.30 -15.14
CA GLU A 91 -12.73 3.85 -15.32
C GLU A 91 -12.15 3.08 -14.12
N GLY A 92 -11.01 3.56 -13.59
CA GLY A 92 -10.40 3.02 -12.38
C GLY A 92 -11.30 3.15 -11.15
N ILE A 93 -11.89 4.34 -10.97
CA ILE A 93 -12.84 4.59 -9.86
C ILE A 93 -14.06 3.66 -9.96
N ARG A 94 -14.65 3.51 -11.15
CA ARG A 94 -15.78 2.60 -11.37
C ARG A 94 -15.42 1.16 -11.06
N PHE A 95 -14.21 0.73 -11.41
CA PHE A 95 -13.71 -0.60 -11.06
C PHE A 95 -13.64 -0.79 -9.55
N MET A 96 -13.07 0.15 -8.80
CA MET A 96 -12.99 0.07 -7.33
C MET A 96 -14.37 -0.05 -6.69
N VAL A 97 -15.31 0.81 -7.11
CA VAL A 97 -16.69 0.79 -6.62
C VAL A 97 -17.38 -0.54 -6.94
N ASN A 98 -17.31 -1.00 -8.20
CA ASN A 98 -17.97 -2.24 -8.62
C ASN A 98 -17.36 -3.50 -7.99
N ASN A 99 -16.05 -3.50 -7.73
CA ASN A 99 -15.40 -4.60 -7.01
C ASN A 99 -15.77 -4.57 -5.53
N ALA A 100 -15.76 -3.40 -4.88
CA ALA A 100 -16.18 -3.25 -3.48
C ALA A 100 -17.62 -3.71 -3.22
N LEU A 101 -18.56 -3.54 -4.17
CA LEU A 101 -19.94 -4.02 -4.04
C LEU A 101 -20.08 -5.56 -3.96
N GLN A 102 -19.00 -6.32 -4.22
CA GLN A 102 -18.99 -7.78 -4.19
C GLN A 102 -18.50 -8.36 -2.86
N THR A 103 -18.16 -7.52 -1.88
CA THR A 103 -17.81 -7.92 -0.51
C THR A 103 -18.83 -7.38 0.49
N THR A 104 -18.92 -8.00 1.67
CA THR A 104 -19.76 -7.52 2.77
C THR A 104 -19.05 -6.49 3.65
N LEU A 105 -17.74 -6.31 3.50
CA LEU A 105 -17.00 -5.19 4.10
C LEU A 105 -17.53 -3.88 3.48
N LYS A 106 -17.94 -2.93 4.32
CA LYS A 106 -18.47 -1.65 3.84
C LYS A 106 -17.34 -0.71 3.44
N ILE A 107 -17.15 -0.49 2.15
CA ILE A 107 -16.12 0.41 1.63
C ILE A 107 -16.81 1.67 1.09
N ALA A 108 -16.67 2.77 1.82
CA ALA A 108 -17.10 4.09 1.35
C ALA A 108 -15.95 4.73 0.57
N PHE A 109 -16.22 5.36 -0.56
CA PHE A 109 -15.19 6.06 -1.33
C PHE A 109 -15.29 7.57 -1.09
N GLY A 110 -14.18 8.17 -0.66
CA GLY A 110 -13.97 9.62 -0.60
C GLY A 110 -13.06 10.08 -1.74
N PHE A 111 -13.12 11.36 -2.09
CA PHE A 111 -12.15 11.99 -3.01
C PHE A 111 -11.45 13.13 -2.26
N PRO A 112 -10.30 12.88 -1.61
CA PRO A 112 -9.47 13.88 -0.94
C PRO A 112 -8.54 14.61 -1.92
N ALA A 113 -8.11 15.80 -1.51
CA ALA A 113 -7.30 16.71 -2.31
C ALA A 113 -5.83 16.81 -1.82
N CYS A 114 -5.19 15.65 -1.55
CA CYS A 114 -3.79 15.45 -1.10
C CYS A 114 -3.55 15.45 0.42
N VAL A 115 -3.05 14.35 1.01
CA VAL A 115 -2.28 14.27 2.29
C VAL A 115 -1.57 12.90 2.41
N PRO A 116 -0.37 12.76 3.03
CA PRO A 116 0.19 11.45 3.40
C PRO A 116 -0.08 11.03 4.87
N ALA A 117 0.14 9.73 5.17
CA ALA A 117 0.01 9.10 6.50
C ALA A 117 1.39 8.74 7.12
N THR A 118 1.50 8.89 8.44
CA THR A 118 2.66 8.48 9.27
C THR A 118 2.38 7.18 10.01
N GLU A 119 3.41 6.38 10.28
CA GLU A 119 3.30 5.15 11.08
C GLU A 119 3.12 5.47 12.59
N LEU A 120 2.23 4.73 13.25
CA LEU A 120 2.06 4.75 14.72
C LEU A 120 1.95 3.32 15.26
N GLU A 121 2.63 3.07 16.38
CA GLU A 121 2.40 1.93 17.27
C GLU A 121 0.94 1.93 17.77
N THR A 122 0.40 0.77 18.14
CA THR A 122 -1.00 0.67 18.59
C THR A 122 -1.22 1.55 19.83
N ALA A 123 -2.18 2.48 19.75
CA ALA A 123 -2.42 3.49 20.79
C ALA A 123 -2.62 2.92 22.21
N VAL A 124 -3.08 1.67 22.35
CA VAL A 124 -3.20 0.99 23.66
C VAL A 124 -1.83 0.64 24.25
N ALA A 125 -0.87 0.21 23.42
CA ALA A 125 0.50 -0.10 23.87
C ALA A 125 1.23 1.16 24.39
N LEU A 126 0.83 2.34 23.92
CA LEU A 126 1.30 3.64 24.38
C LEU A 126 0.60 4.14 25.67
N GLY A 127 -0.28 3.32 26.26
CA GLY A 127 -0.94 3.61 27.54
C GLY A 127 -2.16 4.54 27.45
N HIS A 128 -2.74 4.73 26.26
CA HIS A 128 -3.96 5.53 26.10
C HIS A 128 -5.23 4.76 26.54
N ASP A 129 -6.23 5.50 27.02
CA ASP A 129 -7.52 4.95 27.49
C ASP A 129 -8.24 4.18 26.38
N VAL A 130 -8.54 2.90 26.64
CA VAL A 130 -9.13 1.98 25.66
C VAL A 130 -10.48 2.47 25.12
N MET A 131 -11.30 3.10 25.95
CA MET A 131 -12.60 3.63 25.53
C MET A 131 -12.46 4.81 24.56
N ASN A 132 -11.45 5.66 24.75
CA ASN A 132 -11.16 6.73 23.81
C ASN A 132 -10.68 6.19 22.46
N ILE A 133 -9.86 5.13 22.46
CA ILE A 133 -9.40 4.48 21.23
C ILE A 133 -10.58 3.87 20.47
N LEU A 134 -11.46 3.12 21.15
CA LEU A 134 -12.65 2.54 20.52
C LEU A 134 -13.64 3.61 20.05
N GLN A 135 -13.77 4.74 20.77
CA GLN A 135 -14.57 5.87 20.32
C GLN A 135 -14.05 6.44 18.99
N ILE A 136 -12.72 6.57 18.83
CA ILE A 136 -12.09 7.06 17.60
C ILE A 136 -12.18 6.03 16.47
N ALA A 137 -11.97 4.75 16.77
CA ALA A 137 -11.92 3.69 15.76
C ALA A 137 -13.30 3.17 15.31
N CYS A 138 -14.34 3.28 16.15
CA CYS A 138 -15.66 2.73 15.86
C CYS A 138 -16.74 3.81 15.70
N VAL A 139 -16.84 4.76 16.64
CA VAL A 139 -17.99 5.67 16.72
C VAL A 139 -17.80 6.94 15.90
N ASN A 140 -16.61 7.57 16.00
CA ASN A 140 -16.32 8.83 15.33
C ASN A 140 -16.47 8.74 13.80
N PRO A 141 -15.98 7.69 13.10
CA PRO A 141 -16.09 7.61 11.64
C PRO A 141 -17.54 7.48 11.19
N VAL A 142 -18.36 6.67 11.90
CA VAL A 142 -19.81 6.56 11.64
C VAL A 142 -20.49 7.91 11.74
N LYS A 143 -20.24 8.66 12.83
CA LYS A 143 -20.87 9.97 13.04
C LYS A 143 -20.36 11.04 12.08
N HIS A 144 -19.06 11.04 11.78
CA HIS A 144 -18.44 12.06 10.93
C HIS A 144 -18.86 11.92 9.46
N TYR A 145 -18.86 10.70 8.93
CA TYR A 145 -19.18 10.41 7.53
C TYR A 145 -20.63 9.93 7.31
N ASN A 146 -21.43 9.82 8.37
CA ASN A 146 -22.79 9.28 8.34
C ASN A 146 -22.86 7.89 7.67
N LEU A 147 -21.94 7.00 8.07
CA LEU A 147 -21.84 5.65 7.50
C LEU A 147 -22.98 4.76 7.99
N ASP A 148 -23.53 3.93 7.12
CA ASP A 148 -24.50 2.89 7.48
C ASP A 148 -23.77 1.66 8.05
N VAL A 149 -23.13 1.80 9.23
CA VAL A 149 -22.39 0.74 9.94
C VAL A 149 -22.91 0.66 11.37
N GLY A 150 -23.17 -0.54 11.87
CA GLY A 150 -23.70 -0.74 13.23
C GLY A 150 -22.70 -0.35 14.33
N LEU A 151 -23.21 0.22 15.42
CA LEU A 151 -22.46 0.63 16.61
C LEU A 151 -22.82 -0.23 17.83
N LEU A 152 -23.19 -1.50 17.58
CA LEU A 152 -23.60 -2.47 18.60
C LEU A 152 -24.81 -2.00 19.44
N GLN A 153 -25.75 -1.25 18.85
CA GLN A 153 -27.00 -0.84 19.51
C GLN A 153 -28.20 -1.67 19.01
N ILE A 154 -29.30 -1.68 19.79
CA ILE A 154 -30.54 -2.34 19.36
C ILE A 154 -31.05 -1.66 18.08
N GLY A 155 -31.34 -2.47 17.06
CA GLY A 155 -31.79 -2.03 15.74
C GLY A 155 -30.66 -1.88 14.72
N ASP A 156 -29.40 -1.80 15.15
CA ASP A 156 -28.25 -1.68 14.24
C ASP A 156 -28.04 -2.94 13.40
N SER A 157 -27.37 -2.76 12.25
CA SER A 157 -26.77 -3.88 11.53
C SER A 157 -25.70 -4.56 12.42
N ALA A 158 -25.60 -5.88 12.37
CA ALA A 158 -24.65 -6.64 13.19
C ALA A 158 -23.23 -6.59 12.58
N ASP A 159 -22.61 -5.41 12.68
CA ASP A 159 -21.21 -5.14 12.32
C ASP A 159 -20.37 -5.13 13.61
N LEU A 160 -19.82 -6.28 13.98
CA LEU A 160 -19.19 -6.48 15.29
C LEU A 160 -18.02 -7.45 15.22
N ILE A 161 -17.18 -7.40 16.24
CA ILE A 161 -16.05 -8.33 16.41
C ILE A 161 -16.06 -8.96 17.80
N VAL A 162 -15.45 -10.13 17.88
CA VAL A 162 -15.18 -10.84 19.13
C VAL A 162 -13.67 -10.92 19.29
N VAL A 163 -13.15 -10.46 20.44
CA VAL A 163 -11.71 -10.45 20.75
C VAL A 163 -11.44 -11.19 22.05
N ASP A 164 -10.22 -11.70 22.20
CA ASP A 164 -9.77 -12.40 23.41
C ASP A 164 -9.52 -11.44 24.59
N ASN A 165 -8.99 -10.25 24.31
CA ASN A 165 -8.61 -9.25 25.30
C ASN A 165 -8.64 -7.82 24.70
N LEU A 166 -8.56 -6.80 25.57
CA LEU A 166 -8.62 -5.37 25.19
C LEU A 166 -7.25 -4.67 25.12
N GLN A 167 -6.17 -5.45 25.26
CA GLN A 167 -4.80 -4.98 25.15
C GLN A 167 -4.27 -5.15 23.72
N ASP A 168 -4.34 -6.39 23.22
CA ASP A 168 -3.82 -6.79 21.90
C ASP A 168 -4.92 -6.94 20.85
N PHE A 169 -6.19 -7.02 21.28
CA PHE A 169 -7.36 -7.19 20.43
C PHE A 169 -7.27 -8.38 19.45
N THR A 170 -6.78 -9.54 19.89
CA THR A 170 -6.71 -10.70 19.00
C THR A 170 -8.12 -11.10 18.57
N VAL A 171 -8.41 -10.95 17.27
CA VAL A 171 -9.74 -11.16 16.73
C VAL A 171 -10.05 -12.66 16.61
N LEU A 172 -11.07 -13.09 17.34
CA LEU A 172 -11.61 -14.44 17.34
C LEU A 172 -12.67 -14.62 16.24
N ALA A 173 -13.47 -13.59 15.98
CA ALA A 173 -14.49 -13.59 14.94
C ALA A 173 -14.86 -12.17 14.49
N THR A 174 -15.20 -12.02 13.22
CA THR A 174 -15.69 -10.78 12.62
C THR A 174 -17.02 -11.02 11.93
N TYR A 175 -17.97 -10.11 12.16
CA TYR A 175 -19.28 -10.13 11.53
C TYR A 175 -19.51 -8.83 10.78
N CYS A 176 -19.93 -8.92 9.53
CA CYS A 176 -20.39 -7.79 8.72
C CYS A 176 -21.85 -8.06 8.34
N GLN A 177 -22.76 -7.16 8.70
CA GLN A 177 -24.20 -7.31 8.48
C GLN A 177 -24.77 -8.64 9.03
N GLY A 178 -24.20 -9.12 10.14
CA GLY A 178 -24.55 -10.40 10.77
C GLY A 178 -24.08 -11.66 10.03
N ILE A 179 -23.25 -11.51 9.01
CA ILE A 179 -22.57 -12.62 8.33
C ILE A 179 -21.19 -12.78 8.97
N LEU A 180 -20.85 -13.99 9.41
CA LEU A 180 -19.50 -14.31 9.91
C LEU A 180 -18.51 -14.26 8.74
N THR A 181 -17.66 -13.24 8.69
CA THR A 181 -16.73 -12.98 7.58
C THR A 181 -15.32 -13.45 7.84
N ALA A 182 -14.92 -13.59 9.11
CA ALA A 182 -13.64 -14.16 9.50
C ALA A 182 -13.74 -14.85 10.86
N LYS A 183 -12.90 -15.87 11.07
CA LYS A 183 -12.82 -16.61 12.34
C LYS A 183 -11.39 -17.10 12.58
N THR A 184 -10.88 -16.88 13.79
CA THR A 184 -9.58 -17.40 14.26
C THR A 184 -8.44 -17.22 13.26
N GLY A 185 -8.22 -15.99 12.78
CA GLY A 185 -7.14 -15.66 11.84
C GLY A 185 -7.41 -15.99 10.36
N SER A 186 -8.57 -16.57 10.03
CA SER A 186 -8.90 -17.00 8.67
C SER A 186 -10.13 -16.28 8.13
N THR A 187 -10.05 -15.85 6.87
CA THR A 187 -11.18 -15.29 6.14
C THR A 187 -12.20 -16.37 5.76
N LEU A 188 -13.48 -16.01 5.81
CA LEU A 188 -14.62 -16.81 5.35
C LEU A 188 -15.35 -16.13 4.19
N LEU A 189 -14.89 -14.95 3.77
CA LEU A 189 -15.36 -14.31 2.55
C LEU A 189 -14.94 -15.15 1.33
N PRO A 190 -15.81 -15.34 0.34
CA PRO A 190 -15.45 -16.07 -0.87
C PRO A 190 -14.40 -15.29 -1.67
N PHE A 191 -13.51 -16.03 -2.36
CA PHE A 191 -12.65 -15.44 -3.38
C PHE A 191 -13.50 -14.92 -4.56
N VAL A 192 -13.17 -13.73 -5.06
CA VAL A 192 -13.88 -13.11 -6.19
C VAL A 192 -12.91 -12.94 -7.36
N PRO A 193 -13.07 -13.71 -8.46
CA PRO A 193 -12.23 -13.54 -9.63
C PRO A 193 -12.36 -12.14 -10.23
N VAL A 194 -11.24 -11.53 -10.60
CA VAL A 194 -11.20 -10.19 -11.18
C VAL A 194 -10.63 -10.26 -12.59
N LYS A 195 -11.31 -9.59 -13.53
CA LYS A 195 -10.73 -9.28 -14.83
C LYS A 195 -9.89 -8.00 -14.71
N PRO A 196 -8.58 -8.04 -14.98
CA PRO A 196 -7.74 -6.86 -14.85
C PRO A 196 -8.10 -5.79 -15.89
N ILE A 197 -8.07 -4.53 -15.45
CA ILE A 197 -8.08 -3.34 -16.30
C ILE A 197 -6.72 -2.65 -16.16
N ASN A 198 -6.16 -2.10 -17.23
CA ASN A 198 -4.81 -1.56 -17.18
C ASN A 198 -4.53 -0.59 -18.32
N LYS A 199 -3.46 0.20 -18.17
CA LYS A 199 -2.94 1.11 -19.18
C LYS A 199 -1.41 1.04 -19.22
N PHE A 200 -0.93 0.20 -20.12
CA PHE A 200 0.49 -0.06 -20.35
C PHE A 200 0.75 -0.07 -21.86
N ILE A 201 1.37 0.99 -22.37
CA ILE A 201 1.56 1.26 -23.81
C ILE A 201 3.03 1.13 -24.21
N THR A 202 3.97 1.36 -23.28
CA THR A 202 5.41 1.25 -23.56
C THR A 202 5.82 -0.15 -24.03
N THR A 203 6.85 -0.20 -24.87
CA THR A 203 7.45 -1.45 -25.37
C THR A 203 8.71 -1.80 -24.59
N SER A 204 9.19 -3.04 -24.75
CA SER A 204 10.41 -3.53 -24.12
C SER A 204 11.61 -2.65 -24.47
N LYS A 205 12.48 -2.44 -23.48
CA LYS A 205 13.69 -1.62 -23.58
C LYS A 205 14.92 -2.49 -23.80
N THR A 206 16.00 -1.84 -24.18
CA THR A 206 17.34 -2.40 -24.34
C THR A 206 18.28 -1.79 -23.29
N PRO A 207 19.39 -2.44 -22.92
CA PRO A 207 20.36 -1.85 -21.98
C PRO A 207 20.84 -0.46 -22.40
N GLY A 208 21.00 -0.22 -23.71
CA GLY A 208 21.42 1.08 -24.23
C GLY A 208 20.44 2.23 -23.95
N ASP A 209 19.16 1.94 -23.68
CA ASP A 209 18.17 2.95 -23.31
C ASP A 209 18.41 3.53 -21.90
N PHE A 210 19.25 2.88 -21.09
CA PHE A 210 19.61 3.29 -19.72
C PHE A 210 21.01 3.90 -19.62
N ALA A 211 21.73 4.00 -20.74
CA ALA A 211 23.05 4.61 -20.79
C ALA A 211 23.00 6.12 -20.54
N ILE A 212 23.99 6.66 -19.83
CA ILE A 212 24.17 8.09 -19.62
C ILE A 212 25.48 8.50 -20.28
N THR A 213 25.42 9.12 -21.46
CA THR A 213 26.62 9.65 -22.12
C THR A 213 27.25 10.77 -21.29
N ALA A 214 28.56 10.72 -21.08
CA ALA A 214 29.30 11.76 -20.37
C ALA A 214 29.25 13.10 -21.12
N LYS A 215 28.88 14.18 -20.41
CA LYS A 215 28.84 15.56 -20.95
C LYS A 215 29.58 16.59 -20.08
N GLY A 216 30.10 16.18 -18.93
CA GLY A 216 30.79 17.05 -17.98
C GLY A 216 31.56 16.23 -16.94
N ALA A 217 32.00 16.88 -15.86
CA ALA A 217 32.74 16.21 -14.79
C ALA A 217 31.89 16.01 -13.52
N THR A 218 30.89 16.87 -13.30
CA THR A 218 30.08 16.89 -12.08
C THR A 218 28.61 16.61 -12.35
N VAL A 219 28.01 15.72 -11.56
CA VAL A 219 26.61 15.29 -11.68
C VAL A 219 25.82 15.55 -10.40
N ARG A 220 24.51 15.85 -10.56
CA ARG A 220 23.51 15.85 -9.48
C ARG A 220 23.10 14.43 -9.16
N VAL A 221 23.03 14.12 -7.87
CA VAL A 221 22.62 12.83 -7.32
C VAL A 221 21.49 13.07 -6.33
N ILE A 222 20.41 12.29 -6.47
CA ILE A 222 19.33 12.23 -5.49
C ILE A 222 19.87 11.53 -4.25
N THR A 223 19.73 12.09 -3.06
CA THR A 223 20.13 11.40 -1.82
C THR A 223 18.92 10.92 -1.04
N VAL A 224 18.94 9.64 -0.68
CA VAL A 224 17.88 8.98 0.11
C VAL A 224 18.28 8.91 1.59
N THR A 225 17.29 9.03 2.47
CA THR A 225 17.42 8.74 3.91
C THR A 225 16.37 7.71 4.29
N ASP A 226 16.77 6.65 4.98
CA ASP A 226 15.85 5.57 5.36
C ASP A 226 14.69 6.10 6.21
N GLY A 227 13.48 5.65 5.93
CA GLY A 227 12.25 6.10 6.60
C GLY A 227 11.82 7.55 6.31
N GLN A 228 12.39 8.21 5.29
CA GLN A 228 12.03 9.59 4.91
C GLN A 228 11.50 9.67 3.47
N LEU A 229 10.43 10.45 3.28
CA LEU A 229 9.90 10.77 1.94
C LEU A 229 10.69 11.91 1.27
N ILE A 230 11.32 12.76 2.09
CA ILE A 230 12.13 13.89 1.65
C ILE A 230 13.46 13.36 1.11
N THR A 231 13.81 13.80 -0.10
CA THR A 231 15.12 13.53 -0.70
C THR A 231 16.02 14.75 -0.57
N GLY A 232 17.32 14.54 -0.71
CA GLY A 232 18.29 15.62 -0.85
C GLY A 232 18.91 15.67 -2.24
N GLU A 233 19.77 16.66 -2.43
CA GLU A 233 20.60 16.84 -3.62
C GLU A 233 22.07 16.84 -3.21
N LYS A 234 22.91 16.11 -3.94
CA LYS A 234 24.36 16.20 -3.84
C LYS A 234 25.00 16.35 -5.21
N CYS A 235 26.05 17.16 -5.30
CA CYS A 235 26.90 17.26 -6.49
C CYS A 235 28.17 16.45 -6.25
N VAL A 236 28.49 15.53 -7.16
CA VAL A 236 29.66 14.64 -7.05
C VAL A 236 30.37 14.51 -8.39
N PRO A 237 31.67 14.16 -8.40
CA PRO A 237 32.35 13.76 -9.63
C PRO A 237 31.64 12.56 -10.28
N ALA A 238 31.44 12.61 -11.60
CA ALA A 238 30.86 11.51 -12.35
C ALA A 238 31.85 10.35 -12.44
N HIS A 239 31.39 9.13 -12.12
CA HIS A 239 32.17 7.92 -12.35
C HIS A 239 31.97 7.48 -13.81
N ILE A 240 32.98 7.70 -14.65
CA ILE A 240 32.89 7.52 -16.11
C ILE A 240 33.82 6.39 -16.57
N GLU A 241 33.26 5.45 -17.32
CA GLU A 241 34.01 4.41 -18.03
C GLU A 241 33.57 4.39 -19.49
N ASN A 242 34.53 4.31 -20.43
CA ASN A 242 34.26 4.26 -21.87
C ASN A 242 33.32 5.37 -22.42
N GLY A 243 33.33 6.55 -21.79
CA GLY A 243 32.50 7.70 -22.19
C GLY A 243 31.07 7.69 -21.64
N GLU A 244 30.74 6.76 -20.74
CA GLU A 244 29.43 6.64 -20.11
C GLU A 244 29.54 6.72 -18.59
N VAL A 245 28.53 7.28 -17.94
CA VAL A 245 28.43 7.29 -16.48
C VAL A 245 27.97 5.91 -16.00
N ILE A 246 28.73 5.33 -15.09
CA ILE A 246 28.44 4.04 -14.44
C ILE A 246 28.15 4.24 -12.95
N ALA A 247 27.57 3.23 -12.30
CA ALA A 247 27.34 3.24 -10.86
C ALA A 247 28.69 3.22 -10.10
N ASP A 248 28.78 3.95 -8.99
CA ASP A 248 29.89 3.88 -8.04
C ASP A 248 29.43 3.13 -6.78
N LEU A 249 29.72 1.83 -6.72
CA LEU A 249 29.28 0.95 -5.64
C LEU A 249 29.98 1.24 -4.30
N ASN A 250 31.15 1.88 -4.33
CA ASN A 250 31.88 2.26 -3.12
C ASN A 250 31.24 3.49 -2.47
N ALA A 251 30.85 4.47 -3.30
CA ALA A 251 30.11 5.65 -2.86
C ALA A 251 28.60 5.41 -2.73
N ASP A 252 28.12 4.20 -3.05
CA ASP A 252 26.70 3.84 -3.11
C ASP A 252 25.90 4.81 -3.98
N ILE A 253 26.41 5.08 -5.19
CA ILE A 253 25.75 5.88 -6.22
C ILE A 253 25.32 4.92 -7.33
N LEU A 254 24.01 4.77 -7.48
CA LEU A 254 23.38 3.85 -8.43
C LEU A 254 22.69 4.64 -9.54
N LYS A 255 22.40 3.97 -10.66
CA LYS A 255 21.50 4.52 -11.67
C LYS A 255 20.06 4.38 -11.20
N ILE A 256 19.27 5.41 -11.43
CA ILE A 256 17.82 5.42 -11.25
C ILE A 256 17.17 5.83 -12.57
N THR A 257 16.05 5.20 -12.92
CA THR A 257 15.32 5.50 -14.16
C THR A 257 13.83 5.61 -13.91
N VAL A 258 13.18 6.46 -14.71
CA VAL A 258 11.72 6.49 -14.86
C VAL A 258 11.36 6.23 -16.32
N VAL A 259 10.56 5.20 -16.56
CA VAL A 259 10.05 4.82 -17.88
C VAL A 259 8.57 5.17 -17.95
N ASN A 260 8.21 6.05 -18.90
CA ASN A 260 6.82 6.39 -19.14
C ASN A 260 6.08 5.15 -19.62
N ARG A 261 5.02 4.73 -18.91
CA ARG A 261 4.23 3.57 -19.33
C ARG A 261 3.01 3.92 -20.19
N TYR A 262 2.64 5.20 -20.23
CA TYR A 262 1.48 5.72 -20.96
C TYR A 262 1.82 6.11 -22.40
N GLN A 263 3.09 6.29 -22.72
CA GLN A 263 3.63 6.59 -24.04
C GLN A 263 4.96 5.87 -24.22
N ASP A 264 5.26 5.40 -25.42
CA ASP A 264 6.53 4.73 -25.71
C ASP A 264 7.62 5.78 -25.99
N THR A 265 8.13 6.39 -24.92
CA THR A 265 9.21 7.39 -24.98
C THR A 265 10.51 6.82 -24.41
N PRO A 266 11.68 7.39 -24.76
CA PRO A 266 12.93 7.02 -24.11
C PRO A 266 12.86 7.16 -22.59
N PRO A 267 13.46 6.24 -21.81
CA PRO A 267 13.59 6.38 -20.37
C PRO A 267 14.34 7.65 -19.96
N THR A 268 13.96 8.23 -18.82
CA THR A 268 14.79 9.23 -18.17
C THR A 268 15.68 8.55 -17.14
N VAL A 269 16.99 8.79 -17.21
CA VAL A 269 17.98 8.18 -16.30
C VAL A 269 18.72 9.26 -15.52
N ALA A 270 18.95 9.01 -14.24
CA ALA A 270 19.74 9.86 -13.34
C ALA A 270 20.50 8.98 -12.33
N LEU A 271 21.02 9.61 -11.28
CA LEU A 271 21.78 8.95 -10.21
C LEU A 271 21.11 9.12 -8.85
N VAL A 272 21.19 8.09 -8.03
CA VAL A 272 20.67 8.07 -6.66
C VAL A 272 21.70 7.49 -5.70
N GLN A 273 21.77 8.04 -4.49
CA GLN A 273 22.67 7.60 -3.42
C GLN A 273 21.88 7.08 -2.20
N ASN A 274 22.47 6.10 -1.50
CA ASN A 274 21.97 5.47 -0.28
C ASN A 274 20.88 4.39 -0.48
N PHE A 275 20.79 3.77 -1.66
CA PHE A 275 19.96 2.59 -1.86
C PHE A 275 20.63 1.29 -1.41
N GLY A 276 21.97 1.25 -1.37
CA GLY A 276 22.77 0.17 -0.80
C GLY A 276 23.01 -1.04 -1.70
N LEU A 277 22.36 -1.15 -2.87
CA LEU A 277 22.53 -2.30 -3.76
C LEU A 277 24.00 -2.45 -4.19
N LYS A 278 24.52 -3.67 -4.11
CA LYS A 278 25.88 -4.04 -4.52
C LYS A 278 25.92 -4.82 -5.83
N ARG A 279 24.77 -5.31 -6.26
CA ARG A 279 24.50 -5.94 -7.56
C ARG A 279 22.99 -5.90 -7.81
N GLY A 280 22.56 -6.24 -9.01
CA GLY A 280 21.15 -6.32 -9.37
C GLY A 280 20.45 -4.98 -9.51
N ALA A 281 19.14 -5.08 -9.73
CA ALA A 281 18.23 -3.96 -9.82
C ALA A 281 16.89 -4.29 -9.17
N ILE A 282 16.19 -3.25 -8.71
CA ILE A 282 14.80 -3.33 -8.27
C ILE A 282 13.96 -2.39 -9.12
N ALA A 283 12.71 -2.76 -9.40
CA ALA A 283 11.77 -1.96 -10.16
C ALA A 283 10.36 -2.03 -9.58
N SER A 284 9.57 -0.98 -9.80
CA SER A 284 8.16 -0.90 -9.40
C SER A 284 7.36 -0.08 -10.41
N SER A 285 6.13 -0.49 -10.72
CA SER A 285 5.13 0.39 -11.36
C SER A 285 4.21 1.09 -10.36
N VAL A 286 4.33 0.75 -9.07
CA VAL A 286 3.73 1.52 -7.96
C VAL A 286 4.72 2.64 -7.63
N ALA A 287 4.56 3.78 -8.30
CA ALA A 287 5.41 4.97 -8.15
C ALA A 287 4.57 6.25 -8.00
N HIS A 288 4.47 6.77 -6.79
CA HIS A 288 3.58 7.87 -6.45
C HIS A 288 3.91 9.16 -7.23
N ASP A 289 2.96 9.90 -7.81
CA ASP A 289 1.52 9.56 -8.03
C ASP A 289 1.23 9.34 -9.51
N SER A 290 2.24 9.46 -10.38
CA SER A 290 2.07 9.25 -11.83
C SER A 290 2.08 7.76 -12.20
N HIS A 291 2.65 6.91 -11.36
CA HIS A 291 2.76 5.47 -11.51
C HIS A 291 3.40 5.06 -12.85
N ASN A 292 4.45 5.78 -13.26
CA ASN A 292 5.37 5.28 -14.27
C ASN A 292 6.22 4.14 -13.68
N ILE A 293 6.96 3.40 -14.52
CA ILE A 293 7.92 2.44 -13.99
C ILE A 293 9.10 3.22 -13.43
N VAL A 294 9.50 2.92 -12.20
CA VAL A 294 10.74 3.41 -11.59
C VAL A 294 11.65 2.21 -11.30
N ALA A 295 12.95 2.35 -11.56
CA ALA A 295 13.91 1.31 -11.25
C ALA A 295 15.24 1.89 -10.77
N VAL A 296 15.92 1.17 -9.89
CA VAL A 296 17.26 1.47 -9.38
C VAL A 296 18.13 0.23 -9.51
N GLY A 297 19.35 0.37 -9.99
CA GLY A 297 20.24 -0.77 -10.15
C GLY A 297 21.71 -0.43 -10.38
N THR A 298 22.52 -1.48 -10.38
CA THR A 298 23.98 -1.38 -10.51
C THR A 298 24.46 -1.36 -11.96
N THR A 299 23.71 -1.97 -12.88
CA THR A 299 24.05 -2.00 -14.32
C THR A 299 22.82 -1.75 -15.19
N ASP A 300 23.04 -1.29 -16.41
CA ASP A 300 21.98 -1.07 -17.39
C ASP A 300 21.27 -2.36 -17.79
N THR A 301 21.99 -3.48 -17.82
CA THR A 301 21.44 -4.80 -18.12
C THR A 301 20.44 -5.24 -17.04
N GLU A 302 20.78 -5.09 -15.76
CA GLU A 302 19.90 -5.49 -14.66
C GLU A 302 18.68 -4.55 -14.55
N ILE A 303 18.87 -3.24 -14.74
CA ILE A 303 17.78 -2.26 -14.80
C ILE A 303 16.82 -2.64 -15.94
N CYS A 304 17.37 -2.91 -17.13
CA CYS A 304 16.60 -3.32 -18.30
C CYS A 304 15.80 -4.61 -18.04
N ALA A 305 16.41 -5.62 -17.42
CA ALA A 305 15.75 -6.87 -17.08
C ALA A 305 14.57 -6.66 -16.11
N ALA A 306 14.77 -5.89 -15.04
CA ALA A 306 13.71 -5.58 -14.07
C ALA A 306 12.56 -4.77 -14.71
N VAL A 307 12.89 -3.73 -15.49
CA VAL A 307 11.90 -2.91 -16.22
C VAL A 307 11.11 -3.77 -17.21
N ASN A 308 11.78 -4.58 -18.02
CA ASN A 308 11.12 -5.42 -19.02
C ASN A 308 10.21 -6.48 -18.39
N ALA A 309 10.58 -7.02 -17.23
CA ALA A 309 9.68 -7.91 -16.50
C ALA A 309 8.36 -7.21 -16.12
N LEU A 310 8.42 -5.95 -15.67
CA LEU A 310 7.22 -5.15 -15.39
C LEU A 310 6.43 -4.82 -16.65
N ILE A 311 7.09 -4.55 -17.77
CA ILE A 311 6.41 -4.35 -19.06
C ILE A 311 5.66 -5.62 -19.47
N HIS A 312 6.32 -6.79 -19.39
CA HIS A 312 5.72 -8.06 -19.79
C HIS A 312 4.53 -8.48 -18.93
N CYS A 313 4.56 -8.24 -17.61
CA CYS A 313 3.42 -8.50 -16.74
C CYS A 313 2.43 -7.33 -16.64
N GLN A 314 2.69 -6.23 -17.37
CA GLN A 314 1.91 -4.99 -17.39
C GLN A 314 1.79 -4.32 -16.00
N GLY A 315 2.85 -4.41 -15.20
CA GLY A 315 2.98 -3.76 -13.91
C GLY A 315 3.13 -4.75 -12.77
N GLY A 316 3.77 -4.28 -11.71
CA GLY A 316 4.24 -5.12 -10.63
C GLY A 316 5.42 -4.52 -9.89
N ILE A 317 6.06 -5.40 -9.13
CA ILE A 317 7.34 -5.16 -8.46
C ILE A 317 8.30 -6.24 -8.88
N ALA A 318 9.54 -5.88 -9.19
CA ALA A 318 10.54 -6.82 -9.68
C ALA A 318 11.91 -6.63 -9.02
N VAL A 319 12.65 -7.73 -8.92
CA VAL A 319 14.08 -7.78 -8.63
C VAL A 319 14.76 -8.53 -9.77
N ALA A 320 15.86 -7.99 -10.28
CA ALA A 320 16.72 -8.66 -11.25
C ALA A 320 18.13 -8.80 -10.67
N GLU A 321 18.74 -9.97 -10.86
CA GLU A 321 20.14 -10.27 -10.56
C GLU A 321 20.66 -11.21 -11.65
N ASP A 322 21.72 -10.79 -12.35
CA ASP A 322 22.25 -11.53 -13.50
C ASP A 322 21.16 -11.86 -14.54
N ASN A 323 20.85 -13.16 -14.73
CA ASN A 323 19.84 -13.67 -15.66
C ASN A 323 18.54 -14.10 -14.97
N VAL A 324 18.39 -13.84 -13.66
CA VAL A 324 17.23 -14.23 -12.87
C VAL A 324 16.40 -12.99 -12.58
N VAL A 325 15.10 -13.08 -12.86
CA VAL A 325 14.15 -12.02 -12.54
C VAL A 325 13.00 -12.61 -11.72
N HIS A 326 12.79 -12.05 -10.53
CA HIS A 326 11.64 -12.31 -9.68
C HIS A 326 10.66 -11.17 -9.82
N VAL A 327 9.37 -11.48 -9.97
CA VAL A 327 8.32 -10.48 -10.18
C VAL A 327 7.07 -10.86 -9.38
N LEU A 328 6.48 -9.86 -8.74
CA LEU A 328 5.10 -9.86 -8.23
C LEU A 328 4.25 -9.10 -9.26
N PRO A 329 3.44 -9.80 -10.08
CA PRO A 329 2.57 -9.16 -11.05
C PRO A 329 1.43 -8.40 -10.36
N LEU A 330 1.20 -7.17 -10.81
CA LEU A 330 0.09 -6.30 -10.37
C LEU A 330 -0.76 -5.89 -11.58
N PRO A 331 -1.47 -6.82 -12.22
CA PRO A 331 -2.08 -6.60 -13.53
C PRO A 331 -3.26 -5.62 -13.52
N VAL A 332 -3.80 -5.26 -12.35
CA VAL A 332 -4.85 -4.24 -12.23
C VAL A 332 -4.18 -2.87 -12.09
N ALA A 333 -4.28 -2.06 -13.14
CA ALA A 333 -3.69 -0.73 -13.27
C ALA A 333 -2.15 -0.67 -13.07
N GLY A 334 -1.45 -1.81 -13.02
CA GLY A 334 -0.06 -1.87 -12.58
C GLY A 334 0.14 -1.57 -11.09
N LEU A 335 -0.93 -1.65 -10.29
CA LEU A 335 -0.95 -1.27 -8.86
C LEU A 335 -1.42 -2.40 -7.95
N MET A 336 -2.38 -3.20 -8.41
CA MET A 336 -3.04 -4.22 -7.59
C MET A 336 -3.07 -5.59 -8.28
N SER A 337 -3.18 -6.62 -7.46
CA SER A 337 -3.44 -8.00 -7.85
C SER A 337 -4.86 -8.40 -7.47
N GLY A 338 -5.48 -9.21 -8.33
CA GLY A 338 -6.71 -9.96 -8.02
C GLY A 338 -6.43 -11.38 -7.53
N GLY A 339 -5.16 -11.73 -7.27
CA GLY A 339 -4.76 -13.01 -6.69
C GLY A 339 -4.99 -13.06 -5.19
N ASP A 340 -4.82 -14.25 -4.59
CA ASP A 340 -5.00 -14.43 -3.14
C ASP A 340 -4.04 -13.55 -2.35
N GLY A 341 -4.59 -12.78 -1.41
CA GLY A 341 -3.83 -11.76 -0.68
C GLY A 341 -2.71 -12.30 0.20
N TYR A 342 -2.81 -13.54 0.71
CA TYR A 342 -1.72 -14.14 1.49
C TYR A 342 -0.51 -14.45 0.59
N GLU A 343 -0.76 -14.91 -0.64
CA GLU A 343 0.33 -15.17 -1.59
C GLU A 343 0.93 -13.90 -2.15
N VAL A 344 0.13 -12.85 -2.37
CA VAL A 344 0.65 -11.52 -2.71
C VAL A 344 1.57 -10.99 -1.60
N ALA A 345 1.14 -11.08 -0.34
CA ALA A 345 1.94 -10.66 0.81
C ALA A 345 3.25 -11.46 0.92
N LYS A 346 3.18 -12.78 0.74
CA LYS A 346 4.37 -13.66 0.72
C LYS A 346 5.34 -13.28 -0.39
N GLN A 347 4.86 -13.11 -1.62
CA GLN A 347 5.68 -12.71 -2.76
C GLN A 347 6.33 -11.34 -2.55
N TYR A 348 5.58 -10.37 -2.01
CA TYR A 348 6.15 -9.07 -1.65
C TYR A 348 7.28 -9.20 -0.61
N ALA A 349 7.07 -9.98 0.46
CA ALA A 349 8.08 -10.23 1.47
C ALA A 349 9.32 -10.95 0.91
N GLU A 350 9.14 -11.87 -0.03
CA GLU A 350 10.24 -12.52 -0.74
C GLU A 350 11.06 -11.51 -1.56
N LEU A 351 10.41 -10.63 -2.33
CA LEU A 351 11.08 -9.59 -3.11
C LEU A 351 11.82 -8.58 -2.22
N ASP A 352 11.20 -8.16 -1.10
CA ASP A 352 11.83 -7.28 -0.13
C ASP A 352 13.11 -7.90 0.46
N ASN A 353 13.05 -9.18 0.84
CA ASN A 353 14.22 -9.94 1.28
C ASN A 353 15.28 -10.06 0.18
N TRP A 354 14.87 -10.22 -1.07
CA TRP A 354 15.79 -10.21 -2.21
C TRP A 354 16.52 -8.88 -2.36
N ALA A 355 15.82 -7.74 -2.30
CA ALA A 355 16.44 -6.42 -2.33
C ALA A 355 17.49 -6.23 -1.20
N LYS A 356 17.21 -6.76 -0.01
CA LYS A 356 18.14 -6.78 1.13
C LYS A 356 19.36 -7.68 0.85
N ARG A 357 19.18 -8.85 0.23
CA ARG A 357 20.27 -9.75 -0.20
C ARG A 357 21.16 -9.15 -1.29
N LEU A 358 20.62 -8.27 -2.13
CA LEU A 358 21.39 -7.51 -3.12
C LEU A 358 22.25 -6.41 -2.47
N GLY A 359 21.99 -6.05 -1.21
CA GLY A 359 22.80 -5.15 -0.42
C GLY A 359 22.05 -3.95 0.17
N SER A 360 20.77 -3.78 -0.18
CA SER A 360 19.99 -2.66 0.36
C SER A 360 19.94 -2.68 1.88
N LYS A 361 20.20 -1.52 2.47
CA LYS A 361 20.11 -1.29 3.92
C LYS A 361 18.82 -0.59 4.33
N LEU A 362 17.98 -0.25 3.36
CA LEU A 362 16.70 0.42 3.61
C LEU A 362 15.75 -0.55 4.32
N THR A 363 14.95 -0.02 5.26
CA THR A 363 13.94 -0.80 5.96
C THR A 363 12.89 -1.33 4.99
N ALA A 364 12.46 -0.47 4.05
CA ALA A 364 11.49 -0.75 3.00
C ALA A 364 11.97 -0.20 1.63
N PRO A 365 12.83 -0.93 0.90
CA PRO A 365 13.42 -0.48 -0.38
C PRO A 365 12.40 -0.13 -1.46
N PHE A 366 11.33 -0.93 -1.63
CA PHE A 366 10.30 -0.67 -2.63
C PHE A 366 9.41 0.52 -2.29
N MET A 367 9.09 0.71 -1.00
CA MET A 367 8.40 1.90 -0.53
C MET A 367 9.27 3.14 -0.77
N THR A 368 10.56 3.08 -0.46
CA THR A 368 11.47 4.19 -0.73
C THR A 368 11.52 4.51 -2.23
N LEU A 369 11.60 3.47 -3.07
CA LEU A 369 11.60 3.59 -4.52
C LEU A 369 10.32 4.25 -5.05
N SER A 370 9.14 3.92 -4.50
CA SER A 370 7.86 4.46 -4.98
C SER A 370 7.76 5.98 -4.85
N PHE A 371 8.48 6.60 -3.91
CA PHE A 371 8.50 8.05 -3.71
C PHE A 371 9.60 8.79 -4.46
N MET A 372 10.45 8.10 -5.23
CA MET A 372 11.52 8.76 -6.00
C MET A 372 10.99 9.58 -7.19
N ALA A 373 9.74 9.31 -7.61
CA ALA A 373 9.06 10.00 -8.70
C ALA A 373 8.00 11.04 -8.25
N LEU A 374 7.84 11.24 -6.94
CA LEU A 374 6.84 12.16 -6.40
C LEU A 374 7.36 13.61 -6.36
N LEU A 375 7.08 14.37 -7.42
CA LEU A 375 7.68 15.70 -7.67
C LEU A 375 7.29 16.79 -6.67
N VAL A 376 6.21 16.60 -5.92
CA VAL A 376 5.66 17.59 -4.99
C VAL A 376 6.36 17.59 -3.62
N ILE A 377 7.23 16.61 -3.35
CA ILE A 377 8.01 16.53 -2.12
C ILE A 377 9.47 16.93 -2.41
N PRO A 378 10.05 17.88 -1.64
CA PRO A 378 11.44 18.26 -1.78
C PRO A 378 12.44 17.11 -1.52
N ASP A 379 13.69 17.23 -1.96
CA ASP A 379 14.22 18.25 -2.88
C ASP A 379 14.37 17.69 -4.30
N LEU A 380 15.30 16.78 -4.56
CA LEU A 380 15.54 16.28 -5.91
C LEU A 380 14.81 14.96 -6.17
N LYS A 381 14.02 14.92 -7.25
CA LYS A 381 13.23 13.75 -7.68
C LYS A 381 13.43 13.49 -9.17
N LEU A 382 13.01 12.31 -9.64
CA LEU A 382 13.09 11.95 -11.07
C LEU A 382 11.69 11.78 -11.66
N SER A 383 11.38 12.50 -12.74
CA SER A 383 10.19 12.25 -13.55
C SER A 383 10.58 11.60 -14.87
N ASP A 384 9.58 11.12 -15.60
CA ASP A 384 9.68 10.69 -17.00
C ASP A 384 10.17 11.77 -17.99
N ARG A 385 10.33 13.01 -17.52
CA ARG A 385 10.79 14.17 -18.30
C ARG A 385 12.14 14.72 -17.84
N GLY A 386 12.73 14.20 -16.77
CA GLY A 386 13.99 14.70 -16.23
C GLY A 386 14.04 14.76 -14.70
N LEU A 387 15.21 15.17 -14.19
CA LEU A 387 15.39 15.55 -12.80
C LEU A 387 14.59 16.81 -12.48
N PHE A 388 13.90 16.80 -11.35
CA PHE A 388 13.07 17.90 -10.88
C PHE A 388 13.51 18.32 -9.48
N SER A 389 13.76 19.62 -9.29
CA SER A 389 13.99 20.18 -7.96
C SER A 389 12.68 20.73 -7.43
N GLY A 390 12.19 20.13 -6.33
CA GLY A 390 11.04 20.58 -5.56
C GLY A 390 11.29 21.94 -4.93
N GLN A 391 12.51 22.26 -4.50
CA GLN A 391 12.84 23.61 -3.98
C GLN A 391 12.71 24.70 -5.04
N LYS A 392 13.21 24.45 -6.27
CA LYS A 392 13.17 25.42 -7.38
C LYS A 392 11.91 25.31 -8.23
N PHE A 393 11.10 24.28 -7.98
CA PHE A 393 9.90 23.90 -8.71
C PHE A 393 10.09 23.89 -10.24
N ARG A 394 11.19 23.29 -10.69
CA ARG A 394 11.53 23.20 -12.12
C ARG A 394 12.43 22.00 -12.42
N PHE A 395 12.44 21.58 -13.69
CA PHE A 395 13.43 20.63 -14.18
C PHE A 395 14.84 21.21 -14.11
N VAL A 396 15.79 20.37 -13.72
CA VAL A 396 17.21 20.71 -13.62
C VAL A 396 18.06 19.72 -14.41
N SER A 397 19.21 20.19 -14.90
CA SER A 397 20.18 19.33 -15.59
C SER A 397 20.83 18.35 -14.62
N LEU A 398 21.10 17.14 -15.10
CA LEU A 398 21.98 16.17 -14.42
C LEU A 398 23.39 16.74 -14.26
N TRP A 399 23.90 17.40 -15.29
CA TRP A 399 25.23 18.01 -15.30
C TRP A 399 25.18 19.41 -14.69
N ILE A 400 26.18 19.73 -13.86
CA ILE A 400 26.36 21.06 -13.26
C ILE A 400 27.15 22.00 -14.16
N ASP A 401 28.09 21.42 -14.93
CA ASP A 401 29.14 22.14 -15.66
C ASP A 401 28.72 22.48 -17.09
#